data_AF-A0A524AM50-F1
#
_entry.id   AF-A0A524AM50-F1
#
_cell.length_a   1.000
_cell.length_b   1.000
_cell.length_c   1.000
_cell.angle_alpha   90.00
_cell.angle_beta   90.00
_cell.angle_gamma   90.00
#
_symmetry.space_group_name_H-M   'P 1'
#
loop_
_entity.id
_entity.type
_entity.pdbx_description
1 polymer ?
#
loop_
_entity_poly.entity_id
_entity_poly.type
_entity_poly.pdbx_seq_one_letter_code
_entity_poly.pdbx_strand_id
1 'polypeptide(L)' 'MHRIYLDHAATTPTRPEVVKVMLPFFTDAFGNPASIYSYGQ' A
#
# COMPACT_ATOMS: atom_id res chain seq x y z
N MET A 1 0.80 -15.01 -24.98
CA MET A 1 0.64 -16.04 -23.94
C MET A 1 -0.28 -15.51 -22.86
N HIS A 2 -1.33 -16.25 -22.49
CA HIS A 2 -2.24 -15.88 -21.41
C HIS A 2 -1.68 -16.38 -20.08
N ARG A 3 -1.54 -15.50 -19.08
CA ARG A 3 -1.05 -15.88 -17.74
C ARG A 3 -2.24 -16.21 -16.86
N ILE A 4 -2.22 -17.38 -16.23
CA ILE A 4 -3.23 -17.82 -15.26
C ILE A 4 -2.53 -17.94 -13.90
N TYR A 5 -3.07 -17.27 -12.89
CA TYR A 5 -2.56 -17.31 -11.52
C TYR A 5 -3.40 -18.28 -10.69
N LEU A 6 -2.77 -19.33 -10.15
CA LEU A 6 -3.45 -20.40 -9.41
C LEU A 6 -2.87 -20.63 -8.00
N ASP A 7 -2.07 -19.69 -7.48
CA ASP A 7 -1.37 -19.84 -6.20
C ASP A 7 -1.86 -18.83 -5.15
N HIS A 8 -3.18 -18.71 -5.01
CA HIS A 8 -3.80 -17.85 -4.00
C HIS A 8 -3.55 -18.31 -2.55
N ALA A 9 -3.06 -19.54 -2.36
CA ALA A 9 -2.72 -20.08 -1.05
C ALA A 9 -1.39 -19.51 -0.53
N ALA A 10 -0.43 -19.22 -1.41
CA ALA A 10 0.84 -18.61 -1.02
C ALA A 10 0.73 -17.09 -0.82
N THR A 11 0.11 -16.39 -1.76
CA THR A 11 -0.12 -14.94 -1.69
C THR A 11 -1.24 -14.52 -2.63
N THR A 12 -1.62 -13.25 -2.62
CA THR A 12 -2.67 -12.73 -3.52
C THR A 12 -2.28 -11.35 -4.05
N PRO A 13 -2.72 -11.00 -5.27
CA PRO A 13 -2.63 -9.63 -5.74
C PRO A 13 -3.41 -8.69 -4.82
N THR A 14 -2.77 -7.60 -4.40
CA THR A 14 -3.45 -6.56 -3.64
C THR A 14 -4.62 -6.01 -4.44
N ARG A 15 -5.79 -5.88 -3.81
CA ARG A 15 -6.96 -5.33 -4.49
C ARG A 15 -6.71 -3.87 -4.90
N PRO A 16 -7.18 -3.41 -6.09
CA PRO A 16 -6.95 -2.04 -6.55
C PRO A 16 -7.44 -0.97 -5.57
N GLU A 17 -8.55 -1.20 -4.87
CA GLU A 17 -9.08 -0.27 -3.87
C GLU A 17 -8.14 -0.13 -2.66
N VAL A 18 -7.48 -1.22 -2.25
CA VAL A 18 -6.48 -1.19 -1.16
C VAL A 18 -5.25 -0.41 -1.61
N VAL A 19 -4.76 -0.63 -2.83
CA VAL A 19 -3.64 0.15 -3.37
C VAL A 19 -4.00 1.63 -3.40
N LYS A 20 -5.19 1.98 -3.89
CA LYS A 20 -5.65 3.38 -4.00
C LYS A 20 -5.65 4.10 -2.65
N VAL A 21 -6.14 3.47 -1.58
CA VAL A 21 -6.17 4.12 -0.25
C VAL A 21 -4.78 4.16 0.41
N MET A 22 -3.86 3.31 -0.01
CA MET A 22 -2.49 3.27 0.53
C MET A 22 -1.53 4.27 -0.14
N LEU A 23 -1.74 4.62 -1.42
CA LEU A 23 -0.85 5.52 -2.18
C LEU A 23 -0.55 6.87 -1.49
N PRO A 24 -1.49 7.54 -0.80
CA PRO A 24 -1.20 8.81 -0.13
C PRO A 24 -0.09 8.72 0.91
N PHE A 25 0.07 7.57 1.58
CA PHE A 25 1.11 7.37 2.61
C PHE A 25 2.53 7.27 2.03
N PHE A 26 2.66 7.22 0.70
CA PHE A 26 3.94 7.25 0.00
C PHE A 26 4.24 8.61 -0.64
N THR A 27 3.32 9.58 -0.55
CA THR A 27 3.41 10.85 -1.31
C THR A 27 3.06 12.07 -0.46
N ASP A 28 1.83 12.15 0.04
CA ASP A 28 1.32 13.31 0.77
C ASP A 28 1.39 13.14 2.29
N ALA A 29 1.19 11.92 2.78
CA ALA A 29 1.17 11.55 4.20
C ALA A 29 2.32 10.58 4.54
N PHE A 30 3.54 10.98 4.18
CA PHE A 30 4.75 10.15 4.30
C PHE A 30 5.48 10.29 5.64
N GLY A 31 4.95 11.09 6.56
CA GLY A 31 5.62 11.38 7.81
C GLY A 31 5.71 10.17 8.73
N ASN A 32 6.59 10.28 9.71
CA ASN A 32 6.81 9.25 10.71
C ASN A 32 5.69 9.32 11.76
N PRO A 33 4.89 8.25 11.94
CA PRO A 33 3.80 8.23 12.92
C PRO A 33 4.26 8.48 14.37
N ALA A 34 5.53 8.22 14.68
CA ALA A 34 6.11 8.45 15.99
C ALA A 34 6.63 9.89 16.22
N SER A 35 6.61 10.74 15.18
CA SER A 35 7.01 12.14 15.32
C SER A 35 6.05 12.89 16.25
N ILE A 36 6.59 13.68 17.17
CA ILE A 36 5.82 14.56 18.05
C ILE A 36 5.54 15.94 17.43
N TYR A 37 6.12 16.23 16.26
CA TYR A 37 5.97 17.49 15.55
C TYR A 37 5.14 17.27 14.28
N SER A 38 4.19 18.17 14.02
CA SER A 38 3.26 18.07 12.88
C SER A 38 3.93 18.06 11.51
N TYR A 39 5.13 18.63 11.40
CA TYR A 39 5.92 18.62 10.16
C TYR A 39 6.58 17.27 9.87
N GLY A 40 6.76 16.44 10.91
CA GLY A 40 7.36 15.11 10.79
C GLY A 40 6.33 13.98 10.79
N GLN A 41 5.03 14.29 10.88
CA GLN A 41 3.91 13.35 10.84
C GLN A 41 3.29 13.26 9.45
#